data_AF-Q0FIX1-F1
#
_entry.id   AF-Q0FIX1-F1
#
_cell.length_a   1.000
_cell.length_b   1.000
_cell.length_c   1.000
_cell.angle_alpha   90.00
_cell.angle_beta   90.00
_cell.angle_gamma   90.00
#
_symmetry.space_group_name_H-M   'P 1'
#
loop_
_entity.id
_entity.type
_entity.pdbx_description
1 polymer ?
#
loop_
_entity_poly.entity_id
_entity_poly.type
_entity_poly.pdbx_seq_one_letter_code
_entity_poly.pdbx_strand_id
1 'polypeptide(L)'
;MTTGPQKQLSPRIRQNMEQMLEAQLDSLQSQLKSSNDVLRQTAQSAVRTISDDLECLHDLSRKSTRDLKDEVAQRRAEIESLMQELEQQRLRHGQIVTRRAVALILSGIALAGLMAAFSAFLGAKVATLPPPEPQIQLIPEQLTGSRTIRGVGGLGQVILLPPGLSPASCPIGAGTNRTCLTME
;
A
#
# COMPACT_ATOMS: atom_id res chain seq x y z
N MET A 1 92.15 -55.88 18.51
CA MET A 1 91.66 -54.91 17.51
C MET A 1 90.88 -55.67 16.46
N THR A 2 89.61 -55.31 16.34
CA THR A 2 88.55 -56.02 15.63
C THR A 2 88.74 -55.99 14.11
N THR A 3 88.52 -57.15 13.51
CA THR A 3 88.47 -57.44 12.07
C THR A 3 87.49 -56.54 11.31
N GLY A 4 87.90 -56.07 10.14
CA GLY A 4 86.98 -55.70 9.06
C GLY A 4 87.55 -56.23 7.75
N PRO A 5 86.90 -57.18 7.06
CA PRO A 5 87.39 -57.62 5.76
C PRO A 5 87.08 -56.52 4.74
N GLN A 6 88.10 -55.86 4.21
CA GLN A 6 87.98 -55.10 2.97
C GLN A 6 87.69 -56.10 1.84
N LYS A 7 86.41 -56.39 1.61
CA LYS A 7 85.94 -57.07 0.40
C LYS A 7 86.19 -56.13 -0.78
N GLN A 8 87.32 -56.30 -1.45
CA GLN A 8 87.48 -55.84 -2.83
C GLN A 8 86.42 -56.57 -3.67
N LEU A 9 85.36 -55.86 -4.06
CA LEU A 9 84.34 -56.40 -4.95
C LEU A 9 85.02 -56.87 -6.25
N SER A 10 84.75 -58.11 -6.66
CA SER A 10 85.30 -58.65 -7.89
C SER A 10 84.83 -57.80 -9.09
N PRO A 11 85.69 -57.61 -10.12
CA PRO A 11 85.38 -56.73 -11.25
C PRO A 11 84.07 -57.11 -11.96
N ARG A 12 83.71 -58.40 -11.98
CA ARG A 12 82.42 -58.89 -12.49
C ARG A 12 81.21 -58.37 -11.72
N ILE A 13 81.31 -58.22 -10.40
CA ILE A 13 80.20 -57.73 -9.57
C ILE A 13 80.01 -56.22 -9.78
N ARG A 14 81.10 -55.45 -9.98
CA ARG A 14 81.00 -54.03 -10.35
C ARG A 14 80.35 -53.85 -11.72
N GLN A 15 80.75 -54.64 -12.71
CA GLN A 15 80.17 -54.61 -14.06
C GLN A 15 78.67 -54.95 -14.06
N ASN A 16 78.25 -55.95 -13.25
CA ASN A 16 76.84 -56.30 -13.12
C ASN A 16 76.03 -55.20 -12.43
N MET A 17 76.60 -54.55 -11.41
CA MET A 17 75.94 -53.41 -10.77
C MET A 17 75.81 -52.21 -11.70
N GLU A 18 76.82 -51.92 -12.52
CA GLU A 18 76.76 -50.85 -13.51
C GLU A 18 75.71 -51.13 -14.57
N GLN A 19 75.66 -52.35 -15.12
CA GLN A 19 74.60 -52.75 -16.06
C GLN A 19 73.20 -52.70 -15.44
N MET A 20 73.07 -53.09 -14.17
CA MET A 20 71.80 -53.03 -13.46
C MET A 20 71.35 -51.59 -13.22
N LEU A 21 72.29 -50.68 -12.92
CA LEU A 21 72.00 -49.24 -12.81
C LEU A 21 71.61 -48.64 -14.16
N GLU A 22 72.33 -48.96 -15.23
CA GLU A 22 71.99 -48.52 -16.60
C GLU A 22 70.60 -49.01 -17.00
N ALA A 23 70.28 -50.28 -16.78
CA ALA A 23 68.95 -50.82 -17.06
C ALA A 23 67.85 -50.15 -16.23
N GLN A 24 68.12 -49.78 -14.97
CA GLN A 24 67.18 -49.03 -14.14
C GLN A 24 67.02 -47.58 -14.61
N LEU A 25 68.10 -46.92 -15.03
CA LEU A 25 68.06 -45.57 -15.59
C LEU A 25 67.29 -45.52 -16.91
N ASP A 26 67.54 -46.47 -17.81
CA ASP A 26 66.82 -46.59 -19.08
C ASP A 26 65.32 -46.85 -18.86
N SER A 27 64.98 -47.69 -17.88
CA SER A 27 63.59 -47.95 -17.49
C SER A 27 62.91 -46.69 -16.94
N LEU A 28 63.58 -45.94 -16.06
CA LEU A 28 63.07 -44.68 -15.51
C LEU A 28 62.91 -43.62 -16.61
N GLN A 29 63.87 -43.51 -17.53
CA GLN A 29 63.81 -42.58 -18.65
C GLN A 29 62.66 -42.93 -19.60
N SER A 30 62.45 -44.22 -19.87
CA SER A 30 61.31 -44.72 -20.64
C SER A 30 59.97 -44.38 -19.97
N GLN A 31 59.85 -44.61 -18.66
CA GLN A 31 58.63 -44.26 -17.90
C GLN A 31 58.37 -42.75 -17.90
N LEU A 32 59.40 -41.93 -17.71
CA LEU A 32 59.28 -40.46 -17.77
C LEU A 32 58.81 -40.00 -19.15
N LYS A 33 59.36 -40.56 -20.22
CA LYS A 33 58.98 -40.22 -21.58
C LYS A 33 57.53 -40.62 -21.88
N SER A 34 57.16 -41.85 -21.52
CA SER A 34 55.78 -42.36 -21.65
C SER A 34 54.78 -41.49 -20.87
N SER A 35 55.11 -41.14 -19.62
CA SER A 35 54.28 -40.27 -18.79
C SER A 35 54.11 -38.88 -19.41
N ASN A 36 55.18 -38.30 -19.94
CA ASN A 36 55.13 -36.99 -20.62
C ASN A 36 54.28 -37.06 -21.90
N ASP A 37 54.41 -38.12 -22.69
CA ASP A 37 53.60 -38.32 -23.90
C ASP A 37 52.11 -38.45 -23.56
N VAL A 38 51.76 -39.20 -22.52
CA VAL A 38 50.37 -39.32 -22.01
C VAL A 38 49.86 -37.96 -21.53
N LEU A 39 50.67 -37.21 -20.77
CA LEU A 39 50.29 -35.89 -20.27
C LEU A 39 50.03 -34.92 -21.43
N ARG A 40 50.89 -34.95 -22.45
CA ARG A 40 50.78 -34.12 -23.64
C ARG A 40 49.52 -34.47 -24.45
N GLN A 41 49.24 -35.75 -24.64
CA GLN A 41 48.01 -36.20 -25.32
C GLN A 41 46.76 -35.79 -24.54
N THR A 42 46.78 -35.96 -23.22
CA THR A 42 45.66 -35.57 -22.34
C THR A 42 45.43 -34.06 -22.40
N ALA A 43 46.50 -33.26 -22.34
CA ALA A 43 46.41 -31.80 -22.46
C ALA A 43 45.87 -31.37 -23.83
N GLN A 44 46.33 -31.99 -24.92
CA GLN A 44 45.82 -31.69 -26.26
C GLN A 44 44.34 -32.08 -26.42
N SER A 45 43.94 -33.21 -25.84
CA SER A 45 42.54 -33.65 -25.83
C SER A 45 41.67 -32.66 -25.05
N ALA A 46 42.10 -32.30 -23.83
CA ALA A 46 41.38 -31.34 -22.99
C ALA A 46 41.23 -29.97 -23.67
N VAL A 47 42.28 -29.47 -24.33
CA VAL A 47 42.20 -28.21 -25.08
C VAL A 47 41.18 -28.28 -26.22
N ARG A 48 41.10 -29.41 -26.94
CA ARG A 48 40.10 -29.61 -27.99
C ARG A 48 38.68 -29.62 -27.41
N THR A 49 38.45 -30.42 -26.36
CA THR A 49 37.15 -30.48 -25.69
C THR A 49 36.72 -29.12 -25.16
N ILE A 50 37.62 -28.37 -24.52
CA ILE A 50 37.33 -27.01 -24.03
C ILE A 50 36.99 -26.08 -25.21
N SER A 51 37.68 -26.20 -26.34
CA SER A 51 37.39 -25.41 -27.53
C SER A 51 35.98 -25.72 -28.07
N ASP A 52 35.64 -26.99 -28.18
CA ASP A 52 34.33 -27.45 -28.67
C ASP A 52 33.21 -27.00 -27.71
N ASP A 53 33.43 -27.12 -26.40
CA ASP A 53 32.50 -26.67 -25.37
C ASP A 53 32.28 -25.15 -25.42
N LEU A 54 33.34 -24.36 -25.66
CA LEU A 54 33.24 -22.91 -25.81
C LEU A 54 32.46 -22.50 -27.07
N GLU A 55 32.65 -23.23 -28.18
CA GLU A 55 31.88 -22.98 -29.40
C GLU A 55 30.40 -23.29 -29.19
N CYS A 56 30.09 -24.43 -28.53
CA CYS A 56 28.73 -24.79 -28.15
C CYS A 56 28.08 -23.76 -27.23
N LEU A 57 28.80 -23.28 -26.22
CA LEU A 57 28.32 -22.23 -25.30
C LEU A 57 28.04 -20.92 -26.03
N HIS A 58 28.90 -20.54 -26.97
CA HIS A 58 28.72 -19.33 -27.75
C HIS A 58 27.49 -19.43 -28.68
N ASP A 59 27.26 -20.57 -29.31
CA ASP A 59 26.07 -20.81 -30.13
C ASP A 59 24.79 -20.83 -29.29
N LEU A 60 24.83 -21.46 -28.11
CA LEU A 60 23.72 -21.45 -27.16
C LEU A 60 23.40 -20.02 -26.70
N SER A 61 24.43 -19.22 -26.39
CA SER A 61 24.29 -17.81 -26.02
C SER A 61 23.64 -16.99 -27.15
N ARG A 62 24.09 -17.18 -28.39
CA ARG A 62 23.49 -16.50 -29.56
C ARG A 62 22.03 -16.89 -29.75
N LYS A 63 21.72 -18.18 -29.67
CA LYS A 63 20.35 -18.69 -29.80
C LYS A 63 19.45 -18.13 -28.71
N SER A 64 19.87 -18.24 -27.45
CA SER A 64 19.15 -17.69 -26.31
C SER A 64 18.92 -16.18 -26.44
N THR A 65 19.92 -15.42 -26.88
CA THR A 65 19.79 -13.97 -27.09
C THR A 65 18.78 -13.64 -28.20
N ARG A 66 18.76 -14.42 -29.29
CA ARG A 66 17.77 -14.26 -30.36
C ARG A 66 16.36 -14.58 -29.86
N ASP A 67 16.19 -15.71 -29.17
CA ASP A 67 14.89 -16.12 -28.61
C ASP A 67 14.36 -15.07 -27.63
N LEU A 68 15.22 -14.54 -26.74
CA LEU A 68 14.86 -13.47 -25.81
C LEU A 68 14.44 -12.19 -26.53
N LYS A 69 15.15 -11.83 -27.60
CA LYS A 69 14.82 -10.63 -28.40
C LYS A 69 13.45 -10.77 -29.06
N ASP A 70 13.14 -11.94 -29.60
CA ASP A 70 11.85 -12.21 -30.23
C ASP A 70 10.72 -12.22 -29.19
N GLU A 71 10.95 -12.81 -28.01
CA GLU A 71 9.99 -12.77 -26.90
C GLU A 71 9.74 -11.33 -26.41
N VAL A 72 10.78 -10.52 -26.24
CA VAL A 72 10.65 -9.11 -25.86
C VAL A 72 9.87 -8.33 -26.92
N ALA A 73 10.10 -8.58 -28.21
CA ALA A 73 9.36 -7.94 -29.29
C ALA A 73 7.87 -8.32 -29.25
N GLN A 74 7.57 -9.60 -29.02
CA GLN A 74 6.20 -10.09 -28.90
C GLN A 74 5.48 -9.50 -27.68
N ARG A 75 6.13 -9.48 -26.52
CA ARG A 75 5.59 -8.88 -25.28
C ARG A 75 5.35 -7.39 -25.45
N ARG A 76 6.25 -6.68 -26.14
CA ARG A 76 6.06 -5.26 -26.44
C ARG A 76 4.82 -5.03 -27.31
N ALA A 77 4.63 -5.83 -28.35
CA ALA A 77 3.44 -5.73 -29.21
C ALA A 77 2.16 -6.03 -28.42
N GLU A 78 2.19 -7.01 -27.52
CA GLU A 78 1.07 -7.33 -26.62
C GLU A 78 0.74 -6.14 -25.70
N ILE A 79 1.74 -5.53 -25.06
CA ILE A 79 1.56 -4.33 -24.21
C ILE A 79 1.00 -3.16 -25.02
N GLU A 80 1.52 -2.90 -26.21
CA GLU A 80 1.02 -1.82 -27.08
C GLU A 80 -0.45 -2.06 -27.45
N SER A 81 -0.85 -3.30 -27.73
CA SER A 81 -2.26 -3.64 -28.00
C SER A 81 -3.16 -3.44 -26.78
N LEU A 82 -2.71 -3.88 -25.60
CA LEU A 82 -3.45 -3.71 -24.34
C LEU A 82 -3.59 -2.23 -24.00
N MET A 83 -2.54 -1.42 -24.21
CA MET A 83 -2.61 0.02 -24.02
C MET A 83 -3.65 0.68 -24.92
N GLN A 84 -3.70 0.32 -26.20
CA GLN A 84 -4.71 0.83 -27.13
C GLN A 84 -6.12 0.46 -26.69
N GLU A 85 -6.33 -0.80 -26.26
CA GLU A 85 -7.63 -1.24 -25.77
C GLU A 85 -8.03 -0.47 -24.50
N LEU A 86 -7.10 -0.29 -23.56
CA LEU A 86 -7.32 0.40 -22.29
C LEU A 86 -7.59 1.89 -22.51
N GLU A 87 -6.93 2.53 -23.48
CA GLU A 87 -7.20 3.90 -23.89
C GLU A 87 -8.58 4.03 -24.54
N GLN A 88 -8.97 3.09 -25.40
CA GLN A 88 -10.30 3.06 -25.99
C GLN A 88 -11.39 2.84 -24.93
N GLN A 89 -11.17 1.95 -23.96
CA GLN A 89 -12.06 1.77 -22.82
C GLN A 89 -12.13 3.03 -21.95
N ARG A 90 -11.01 3.70 -21.71
CA ARG A 90 -10.95 4.97 -20.98
C ARG A 90 -11.75 6.05 -21.69
N LEU A 91 -11.66 6.17 -23.01
CA LEU A 91 -12.43 7.15 -23.77
C LEU A 91 -13.94 6.87 -23.69
N ARG A 92 -14.35 5.60 -23.82
CA ARG A 92 -15.77 5.20 -23.69
C ARG A 92 -16.32 5.49 -22.29
N HIS A 93 -15.62 5.05 -21.25
CA HIS A 93 -16.05 5.28 -19.86
C HIS A 93 -15.92 6.76 -19.47
N GLY A 94 -14.86 7.42 -19.91
CA GLY A 94 -14.61 8.83 -19.67
C GLY A 94 -15.74 9.69 -20.19
N GLN A 95 -16.19 9.51 -21.43
CA GLN A 95 -17.32 10.27 -21.98
C GLN A 95 -18.64 10.02 -21.24
N ILE A 96 -18.91 8.77 -20.83
CA ILE A 96 -20.15 8.41 -20.13
C ILE A 96 -20.15 8.96 -18.70
N VAL A 97 -19.05 8.74 -17.96
CA VAL A 97 -18.93 9.13 -16.55
C VAL A 97 -18.80 10.64 -16.41
N THR A 98 -17.99 11.31 -17.24
CA THR A 98 -17.88 12.78 -17.19
C THR A 98 -19.20 13.46 -17.52
N ARG A 99 -19.94 13.00 -18.54
CA ARG A 99 -21.24 13.58 -18.89
C ARG A 99 -22.28 13.38 -17.80
N ARG A 100 -22.33 12.19 -17.17
CA ARG A 100 -23.23 11.92 -16.04
C ARG A 100 -22.85 12.70 -14.78
N ALA A 101 -21.56 12.78 -14.45
CA ALA A 101 -21.07 13.53 -13.29
C ALA A 101 -21.33 15.03 -13.45
N VAL A 102 -21.04 15.60 -14.62
CA VAL A 102 -21.32 17.02 -14.92
C VAL A 102 -22.83 17.30 -14.85
N ALA A 103 -23.67 16.42 -15.41
CA ALA A 103 -25.12 16.58 -15.32
C ALA A 103 -25.63 16.54 -13.88
N LEU A 104 -25.13 15.61 -13.04
CA LEU A 104 -25.48 15.54 -11.63
C LEU A 104 -25.04 16.79 -10.87
N ILE A 105 -23.82 17.27 -11.08
CA ILE A 105 -23.32 18.50 -10.44
C ILE A 105 -24.17 19.71 -10.83
N LEU A 106 -24.45 19.89 -12.13
CA LEU A 106 -25.29 20.99 -12.61
C LEU A 106 -26.72 20.91 -12.04
N SER A 107 -27.32 19.72 -11.97
CA SER A 107 -28.63 19.54 -11.36
C SER A 107 -28.63 19.85 -9.86
N GLY A 108 -27.57 19.48 -9.15
CA GLY A 108 -27.41 19.78 -7.72
C GLY A 108 -27.27 21.27 -7.46
N ILE A 109 -26.50 21.99 -8.29
CA ILE A 109 -26.36 23.45 -8.22
C ILE A 109 -27.71 24.14 -8.52
N ALA A 110 -28.44 23.69 -9.54
CA ALA A 110 -29.75 24.25 -9.86
C ALA A 110 -30.77 24.05 -8.73
N LEU A 111 -30.80 22.86 -8.13
CA LEU A 111 -31.64 22.57 -6.96
C LEU A 111 -31.25 23.43 -5.74
N ALA A 112 -29.96 23.54 -5.44
CA ALA A 112 -29.48 24.38 -4.35
C ALA A 112 -29.81 25.86 -4.57
N GLY A 113 -29.69 26.35 -5.80
CA GLY A 113 -30.05 27.72 -6.18
C GLY A 113 -31.55 27.99 -6.02
N LEU A 114 -32.41 27.05 -6.44
CA LEU A 114 -33.85 27.16 -6.23
C LEU A 114 -34.20 27.17 -4.74
N MET A 115 -33.63 26.26 -3.95
CA MET A 115 -33.87 26.21 -2.50
C MET A 115 -33.39 27.49 -1.79
N ALA A 116 -32.27 28.06 -2.21
CA ALA A 116 -31.76 29.33 -1.70
C ALA A 116 -32.66 30.52 -2.09
N ALA A 117 -33.20 30.56 -3.31
CA ALA A 117 -34.13 31.59 -3.73
C ALA A 117 -35.47 31.49 -2.98
N PHE A 118 -35.97 30.27 -2.76
CA PHE A 118 -37.17 30.03 -1.96
C PHE A 118 -36.98 30.42 -0.49
N SER A 119 -35.84 30.10 0.12
CA SER A 119 -35.56 30.49 1.50
C SER A 119 -35.37 32.00 1.66
N ALA A 120 -34.73 32.67 0.70
CA ALA A 120 -34.63 34.13 0.67
C ALA A 120 -36.00 34.80 0.51
N PHE A 121 -36.88 34.26 -0.34
CA PHE A 121 -38.25 34.78 -0.52
C PHE A 121 -39.10 34.60 0.75
N LEU A 122 -39.03 33.42 1.39
CA LEU A 122 -39.72 33.18 2.67
C LEU A 122 -39.17 34.07 3.79
N GLY A 123 -37.85 34.23 3.89
CA GLY A 123 -37.21 35.14 4.84
C GLY A 123 -37.64 36.59 4.66
N ALA A 124 -37.69 37.07 3.41
CA ALA A 124 -38.18 38.41 3.10
C ALA A 124 -39.67 38.58 3.45
N LYS A 125 -40.52 37.57 3.21
CA LYS A 125 -41.93 37.61 3.60
C LYS A 125 -42.14 37.60 5.11
N VAL A 126 -41.37 36.80 5.85
CA VAL A 126 -41.41 36.77 7.32
C VAL A 126 -40.91 38.09 7.92
N ALA A 127 -39.89 38.72 7.33
CA ALA A 127 -39.38 40.02 7.78
C ALA A 127 -40.33 41.21 7.48
N THR A 128 -41.30 41.04 6.57
CA THR A 128 -42.31 42.06 6.25
C THR A 128 -43.61 41.94 7.07
N LEU A 129 -43.74 40.92 7.92
CA LEU A 129 -44.85 40.83 8.87
C LEU A 129 -44.61 41.79 10.04
N PRO A 130 -45.59 42.65 10.40
CA PRO A 130 -45.45 43.53 11.55
C PRO A 130 -45.25 42.68 12.82
N PRO A 131 -44.44 43.15 13.78
CA PRO A 131 -44.18 42.42 15.02
C PRO A 131 -45.50 42.13 15.75
N PRO A 132 -45.69 40.91 16.28
CA PRO A 132 -46.93 40.58 16.99
C PRO A 132 -47.09 41.50 18.21
N GLU A 133 -48.21 42.20 18.28
CA GLU A 133 -48.57 43.06 19.41
C GLU A 133 -48.57 42.25 20.72
N PRO A 134 -48.03 42.79 21.83
CA PRO A 134 -48.07 42.10 23.12
C PRO A 134 -49.52 42.05 23.61
N GLN A 135 -50.05 40.83 23.78
CA GLN A 135 -51.37 40.63 24.38
C GLN A 135 -51.38 41.25 25.79
N ILE A 136 -52.22 42.26 25.98
CA ILE A 136 -52.51 42.87 27.27
C ILE A 136 -53.17 41.79 28.14
N GLN A 137 -52.39 41.17 29.03
CA GLN A 137 -52.93 40.29 30.07
C GLN A 137 -53.59 41.17 31.14
N LEU A 138 -54.92 41.20 31.16
CA LEU A 138 -55.68 41.69 32.31
C LEU A 138 -55.30 40.80 33.51
N ILE A 139 -54.52 41.35 34.44
CA ILE A 139 -54.21 40.72 35.72
C ILE A 139 -55.47 40.86 36.59
N PRO A 140 -56.10 39.76 37.05
CA PRO A 140 -57.21 39.85 37.97
C PRO A 140 -56.78 40.47 39.29
N GLU A 141 -57.64 41.31 39.86
CA GLU A 141 -57.46 42.16 41.05
C GLU A 141 -56.96 41.43 42.31
N GLN A 142 -57.01 40.09 42.32
CA GLN A 142 -56.59 39.22 43.43
C GLN A 142 -55.09 38.85 43.46
N LEU A 143 -54.28 39.27 42.48
CA LEU A 143 -52.81 39.08 42.48
C LEU A 143 -52.02 40.37 42.70
N THR A 144 -52.69 41.43 43.14
CA THR A 144 -52.12 42.75 43.40
C THR A 144 -51.13 42.68 44.58
N GLY A 145 -49.84 42.50 44.26
CA GLY A 145 -48.76 42.33 45.24
C GLY A 145 -47.77 41.21 44.93
N SER A 146 -48.10 40.33 43.96
CA SER A 146 -47.15 39.32 43.49
C SER A 146 -46.04 39.95 42.65
N ARG A 147 -44.78 39.70 43.02
CA ARG A 147 -43.60 40.14 42.24
C ARG A 147 -43.01 38.94 41.53
N THR A 148 -42.97 39.02 40.21
CA THR A 148 -42.25 38.04 39.39
C THR A 148 -40.89 38.61 39.03
N ILE A 149 -39.83 37.93 39.47
CA ILE A 149 -38.47 38.32 39.12
C ILE A 149 -37.99 37.31 38.07
N ARG A 150 -37.63 37.83 36.90
CA ARG A 150 -37.10 37.02 35.80
C ARG A 150 -35.58 37.16 35.78
N GLY A 151 -34.88 36.03 35.79
CA GLY A 151 -33.42 36.01 35.69
C GLY A 151 -32.94 36.62 34.36
N VAL A 152 -31.82 37.32 34.41
CA VAL A 152 -31.21 37.93 33.22
C VAL A 152 -30.81 36.82 32.25
N GLY A 153 -31.33 36.85 31.02
CA GLY A 153 -31.14 35.79 30.01
C GLY A 153 -32.30 34.79 29.88
N GLY A 154 -33.41 34.97 30.63
CA GLY A 154 -34.65 34.22 30.41
C GLY A 154 -34.67 32.80 31.01
N LEU A 155 -33.64 32.39 31.74
CA LEU A 155 -33.59 31.11 32.46
C LEU A 155 -34.04 31.31 33.91
N GLY A 156 -35.25 30.83 34.22
CA GLY A 156 -35.83 30.83 35.56
C GLY A 156 -36.74 32.03 35.86
N GLN A 157 -37.92 31.73 36.38
CA GLN A 157 -38.88 32.72 36.90
C GLN A 157 -39.23 32.33 38.33
N VAL A 158 -38.96 33.21 39.28
CA VAL A 158 -39.35 33.03 40.68
C VAL A 158 -40.54 33.95 40.96
N ILE A 159 -41.61 33.35 41.48
CA ILE A 159 -42.84 34.06 41.85
C ILE A 159 -42.87 34.12 43.38
N LEU A 160 -42.79 35.32 43.96
CA LEU A 160 -43.05 35.51 45.38
C LEU A 160 -44.55 35.74 45.59
N LEU A 161 -45.17 34.87 46.40
CA LEU A 161 -46.58 34.95 46.75
C LEU A 161 -46.76 35.75 48.06
N PRO A 162 -47.86 36.50 48.22
CA PRO A 162 -48.19 37.17 49.49
C PRO A 162 -48.52 36.15 50.60
N PRO A 163 -48.37 36.53 51.89
CA PRO A 163 -48.61 35.63 53.01
C PRO A 163 -50.08 35.16 53.03
N GLY A 164 -50.28 33.85 53.20
CA GLY A 164 -51.61 33.20 53.18
C GLY A 164 -51.98 32.51 51.86
N LEU A 165 -51.11 32.54 50.84
CA LEU A 165 -51.27 31.75 49.61
C LEU A 165 -50.18 30.69 49.49
N SER A 166 -50.57 29.42 49.41
CA SER A 166 -49.67 28.28 49.21
C SER A 166 -49.92 27.61 47.85
N PRO A 167 -48.87 27.09 47.18
CA PRO A 167 -49.03 26.39 45.92
C PRO A 167 -49.73 25.04 46.13
N ALA A 168 -50.76 24.78 45.33
CA ALA A 168 -51.54 23.55 45.38
C ALA A 168 -51.50 22.79 44.05
N SER A 169 -51.74 21.48 44.11
CA SER A 169 -51.84 20.63 42.93
C SER A 169 -53.08 21.00 42.11
N CYS A 170 -52.87 21.44 40.87
CA CYS A 170 -53.98 21.72 39.96
C CYS A 170 -54.75 20.44 39.59
N PRO A 171 -56.08 20.50 39.44
CA PRO A 171 -56.85 19.40 38.88
C PRO A 171 -56.43 19.11 37.44
N ILE A 172 -56.48 17.83 37.06
CA ILE A 172 -56.05 17.33 35.76
C ILE A 172 -56.91 17.97 34.66
N GLY A 173 -56.27 18.73 33.74
CA GLY A 173 -56.94 19.41 32.63
C GLY A 173 -56.68 20.92 32.53
N ALA A 174 -55.97 21.52 33.48
CA ALA A 174 -55.73 22.97 33.52
C ALA A 174 -54.73 23.51 32.46
N GLY A 175 -54.04 22.62 31.73
CA GLY A 175 -52.99 22.97 30.76
C GLY A 175 -51.60 23.07 31.39
N THR A 176 -50.55 22.88 30.58
CA THR A 176 -49.15 23.00 31.02
C THR A 176 -48.76 24.47 31.26
N ASN A 177 -47.88 24.73 32.23
CA ASN A 177 -47.41 26.06 32.67
C ASN A 177 -48.40 26.92 33.50
N ARG A 178 -49.32 26.30 34.24
CA ARG A 178 -50.14 27.00 35.24
C ARG A 178 -49.86 26.50 36.65
N THR A 179 -49.75 27.42 37.60
CA THR A 179 -49.59 27.13 39.03
C THR A 179 -50.91 27.47 39.71
N CYS A 180 -51.53 26.50 40.38
CA CYS A 180 -52.73 26.74 41.17
C CYS A 180 -52.33 27.14 42.59
N LEU A 181 -53.01 28.13 43.13
CA LEU A 181 -52.78 28.66 44.46
C LEU A 181 -54.02 28.41 45.32
N THR A 182 -53.82 28.00 46.55
CA THR A 182 -54.86 27.90 47.57
C THR A 182 -54.63 28.96 48.63
N MET A 183 -55.72 29.54 49.11
CA MET A 183 -55.70 30.44 50.26
C MET A 183 -55.84 29.59 51.52
N GLU A 184 -54.87 29.72 52.44
CA GLU A 184 -54.94 29.13 53.78
C GLU A 184 -55.84 29.96 54.71
#